data_AF-A0A136KU21-F1
#
_entry.id   AF-A0A136KU21-F1
#
_cell.length_a   1.000
_cell.length_b   1.000
_cell.length_c   1.000
_cell.angle_alpha   90.00
_cell.angle_beta   90.00
_cell.angle_gamma   90.00
#
_symmetry.space_group_name_H-M   'P 1'
#
loop_
_entity.id
_entity.type
_entity.pdbx_description
1 polymer ?
#
loop_
_entity_poly.entity_id
_entity_poly.type
_entity_poly.pdbx_seq_one_letter_code
_entity_poly.pdbx_strand_id
1 'polypeptide(L)'
;MSASAVARQTAVSMPRLFLRLEGLALFAAAVAAYIYLHGSAWLFIVLLLAPDLALLAYLANPKLGSVVYNLAHTILVAGLLCAAALLLNSESLLLIGLIWLAHIGMDRAVGYGFKYPTSPKDTHLGRV
;
A
#
# COMPACT_ATOMS: atom_id res chain seq x y z
N MET A 1 4.63 -24.47 17.74
CA MET A 1 4.43 -23.12 18.35
C MET A 1 3.32 -23.25 19.39
N SER A 2 3.50 -22.76 20.62
CA SER A 2 2.47 -22.94 21.67
C SER A 2 1.26 -22.02 21.43
N ALA A 3 0.08 -22.42 21.93
CA ALA A 3 -1.16 -21.65 21.79
C ALA A 3 -1.06 -20.21 22.32
N SER A 4 -0.15 -19.94 23.27
CA SER A 4 0.08 -18.60 23.83
C SER A 4 0.89 -17.67 22.90
N ALA A 5 1.62 -18.22 21.93
CA ALA A 5 2.29 -17.43 20.89
C ALA A 5 1.31 -17.01 19.78
N VAL A 6 0.33 -17.87 19.46
CA VAL A 6 -0.74 -17.58 18.49
C VAL A 6 -1.71 -16.53 19.04
N ALA A 7 -2.10 -16.61 20.31
CA ALA A 7 -2.93 -15.60 20.99
C ALA A 7 -2.28 -14.20 21.06
N ARG A 8 -0.94 -14.13 21.00
CA ARG A 8 -0.19 -12.87 21.00
C ARG A 8 -0.17 -12.17 19.63
N GLN A 9 -0.39 -12.94 18.56
CA GLN A 9 -0.48 -12.42 17.18
C GLN A 9 -1.84 -11.79 16.86
N THR A 10 -2.90 -12.14 17.61
CA THR A 10 -4.27 -11.67 17.38
C THR A 10 -4.67 -10.44 18.19
N ALA A 11 -3.91 -10.07 19.22
CA ALA A 11 -4.19 -8.88 20.02
C ALA A 11 -3.94 -7.59 19.22
N VAL A 12 -4.84 -6.61 19.26
CA VAL A 12 -4.56 -5.27 18.71
C VAL A 12 -3.40 -4.66 19.50
N SER A 13 -2.34 -4.22 18.81
CA SER A 13 -1.26 -3.46 19.44
C SER A 13 -1.41 -1.98 19.06
N MET A 14 -1.07 -1.08 19.99
CA MET A 14 -1.12 0.37 19.73
C MET A 14 -0.35 0.77 18.46
N PRO A 15 0.87 0.25 18.19
CA PRO A 15 1.56 0.57 16.94
C PRO A 15 0.82 0.09 15.70
N ARG A 16 0.21 -1.11 15.71
CA ARG A 16 -0.59 -1.60 14.58
C ARG A 16 -1.80 -0.72 14.33
N LEU A 17 -2.49 -0.30 15.39
CA LEU A 17 -3.64 0.59 15.28
C LEU A 17 -3.23 1.92 14.64
N PHE A 18 -2.14 2.55 15.10
CA PHE A 18 -1.66 3.79 14.51
C PHE A 18 -1.27 3.64 13.05
N LEU A 19 -0.55 2.58 12.67
CA LEU A 19 -0.19 2.35 11.27
C LEU A 19 -1.42 2.15 10.36
N ARG A 20 -2.50 1.52 10.87
CA ARG A 20 -3.76 1.40 10.13
C ARG A 20 -4.48 2.75 9.98
N LEU A 21 -4.49 3.56 11.03
CA LEU A 21 -5.07 4.90 11.01
C LEU A 21 -4.28 5.86 10.09
N GLU A 22 -2.95 5.78 10.10
CA GLU A 22 -2.08 6.49 9.15
C GLU A 22 -2.37 6.05 7.71
N GLY A 23 -2.56 4.75 7.48
CA GLY A 23 -3.01 4.23 6.18
C GLY A 23 -4.34 4.81 5.73
N LEU A 24 -5.34 4.83 6.63
CA LEU A 24 -6.65 5.41 6.36
C LEU A 24 -6.55 6.91 6.06
N ALA A 25 -5.75 7.64 6.82
CA ALA A 25 -5.52 9.07 6.60
C ALA A 25 -4.85 9.32 5.24
N LEU A 26 -3.84 8.52 4.86
CA LEU A 26 -3.19 8.60 3.57
C LEU A 26 -4.17 8.33 2.42
N PHE A 27 -4.99 7.28 2.54
CA PHE A 27 -6.03 6.96 1.56
C PHE A 27 -7.01 8.11 1.38
N ALA A 28 -7.58 8.62 2.48
CA ALA A 28 -8.55 9.71 2.44
C ALA A 28 -7.96 10.99 1.84
N ALA A 29 -6.72 11.35 2.22
CA ALA A 29 -6.03 12.52 1.67
C ALA A 29 -5.76 12.38 0.17
N ALA A 30 -5.29 11.22 -0.28
CA ALA A 30 -4.99 10.96 -1.68
C ALA A 30 -6.27 10.98 -2.55
N VAL A 31 -7.36 10.37 -2.06
CA VAL A 31 -8.68 10.39 -2.73
C VAL A 31 -9.22 11.81 -2.80
N ALA A 32 -9.17 12.57 -1.70
CA ALA A 32 -9.64 13.96 -1.68
C ALA A 32 -8.87 14.84 -2.66
N ALA A 33 -7.53 14.71 -2.72
CA ALA A 33 -6.69 15.42 -3.67
C ALA A 33 -7.01 15.01 -5.13
N TYR A 34 -7.22 13.73 -5.39
CA TYR A 34 -7.57 13.23 -6.72
C TYR A 34 -8.91 13.80 -7.21
N ILE A 35 -9.91 13.84 -6.34
CA ILE A 35 -11.23 14.44 -6.63
C ILE A 35 -11.12 15.94 -6.85
N TYR A 36 -10.33 16.63 -6.01
CA TYR A 36 -10.09 18.07 -6.14
C TYR A 36 -9.45 18.43 -7.49
N LEU A 37 -8.57 17.56 -7.99
CA LEU A 37 -7.94 17.69 -9.31
C LEU A 37 -8.82 17.15 -10.46
N HIS A 38 -10.09 16.84 -10.21
CA HIS A 38 -11.04 16.36 -11.23
C HIS A 38 -10.58 15.11 -11.99
N GLY A 39 -9.81 14.22 -11.34
CA GLY A 39 -9.34 13.00 -11.96
C GLY A 39 -10.47 12.05 -12.39
N SER A 40 -10.21 11.25 -13.42
CA SER A 40 -11.18 10.29 -13.98
C SER A 40 -11.47 9.12 -13.01
N ALA A 41 -12.71 8.99 -12.57
CA ALA A 41 -13.14 7.88 -11.71
C ALA A 41 -12.83 6.49 -12.31
N TRP A 42 -12.91 6.34 -13.65
CA TRP A 42 -12.57 5.09 -14.32
C TRP A 42 -11.07 4.78 -14.22
N LEU A 43 -10.21 5.77 -14.45
CA LEU A 43 -8.76 5.58 -14.31
C LEU A 43 -8.40 5.28 -12.85
N PHE A 44 -9.06 5.96 -11.90
CA PHE A 44 -8.88 5.68 -10.49
C PHE A 44 -9.15 4.22 -10.18
N ILE A 45 -10.33 3.69 -10.53
CA ILE A 45 -10.73 2.31 -10.22
C ILE A 45 -9.77 1.29 -10.85
N VAL A 46 -9.42 1.48 -12.12
CA VAL A 46 -8.56 0.54 -12.86
C VAL A 46 -7.14 0.53 -12.30
N LEU A 47 -6.55 1.71 -12.09
CA LEU A 47 -5.17 1.83 -11.65
C LEU A 47 -5.00 1.62 -10.14
N LEU A 48 -6.06 1.75 -9.34
CA LEU A 48 -6.01 1.48 -7.91
C LEU A 48 -5.48 0.06 -7.65
N LEU A 49 -5.89 -0.93 -8.44
CA LEU A 49 -5.47 -2.33 -8.29
C LEU A 49 -4.15 -2.68 -8.99
N ALA A 50 -3.55 -1.74 -9.73
CA ALA A 50 -2.34 -2.02 -10.51
C ALA A 50 -1.12 -2.42 -9.64
N PRO A 51 -0.87 -1.82 -8.46
CA PRO A 51 0.26 -2.22 -7.62
C PRO A 51 0.20 -3.68 -7.15
N ASP A 52 -1.00 -4.27 -7.04
CA ASP A 52 -1.18 -5.67 -6.61
C ASP A 52 -0.71 -6.70 -7.64
N LEU A 53 -0.46 -6.29 -8.90
CA LEU A 53 0.23 -7.14 -9.87
C LEU A 53 1.62 -7.57 -9.36
N ALA A 54 2.22 -6.81 -8.44
CA ALA A 54 3.46 -7.18 -7.76
C ALA A 54 3.35 -8.50 -6.97
N LEU A 55 2.15 -8.94 -6.57
CA LEU A 55 1.94 -10.24 -5.95
C LEU A 55 2.28 -11.40 -6.88
N LEU A 56 2.20 -11.23 -8.21
CA LEU A 56 2.57 -12.27 -9.17
C LEU A 56 4.04 -12.69 -9.06
N ALA A 57 4.92 -11.83 -8.52
CA ALA A 57 6.32 -12.17 -8.27
C ALA A 57 6.49 -13.31 -7.23
N TYR A 58 5.47 -13.57 -6.39
CA TYR A 58 5.47 -14.73 -5.49
C TYR A 58 5.39 -16.08 -6.23
N LEU A 59 4.93 -16.10 -7.49
CA LEU A 59 4.90 -17.31 -8.31
C LEU A 59 6.31 -17.85 -8.59
N ALA A 60 7.33 -16.98 -8.58
CA ALA A 60 8.72 -17.39 -8.74
C ALA A 60 9.31 -17.93 -7.42
N ASN A 61 9.20 -17.17 -6.33
CA ASN A 61 9.52 -17.59 -4.96
C ASN A 61 9.14 -16.51 -3.92
N PRO A 62 9.03 -16.86 -2.62
CA PRO A 62 8.67 -15.89 -1.57
C PRO A 62 9.64 -14.73 -1.38
N LYS A 63 10.95 -14.93 -1.62
CA LYS A 63 11.96 -13.88 -1.46
C LYS A 63 11.77 -12.79 -2.51
N LEU A 64 11.76 -13.16 -3.79
CA LEU A 64 11.51 -12.22 -4.89
C LEU A 64 10.14 -11.55 -4.75
N GLY A 65 9.10 -12.33 -4.44
CA GLY A 65 7.76 -11.82 -4.18
C GLY A 65 7.74 -10.72 -3.14
N SER A 66 8.36 -10.94 -1.97
CA SER A 66 8.40 -9.94 -0.90
C SER A 66 9.13 -8.66 -1.29
N VAL A 67 10.23 -8.76 -2.05
CA VAL A 67 11.00 -7.59 -2.52
C VAL A 67 10.18 -6.77 -3.51
N VAL A 68 9.64 -7.40 -4.55
CA VAL A 68 8.87 -6.71 -5.59
C VAL A 68 7.60 -6.08 -5.01
N TYR A 69 6.88 -6.81 -4.16
CA TYR A 69 5.70 -6.28 -3.48
C TYR A 69 6.06 -5.08 -2.59
N ASN A 70 7.12 -5.17 -1.77
CA ASN A 70 7.50 -4.08 -0.87
C ASN A 70 7.97 -2.82 -1.62
N LEU A 71 8.62 -2.98 -2.78
CA LEU A 71 8.96 -1.87 -3.67
C LEU A 71 7.71 -1.22 -4.29
N ALA A 72 6.70 -2.02 -4.64
CA ALA A 72 5.42 -1.50 -5.13
C ALA A 72 4.58 -0.85 -4.02
N HIS A 73 4.74 -1.25 -2.75
CA HIS A 73 3.91 -0.79 -1.62
C HIS A 73 4.65 0.12 -0.63
N THR A 74 5.82 0.63 -1.01
CA THR A 74 6.50 1.67 -0.25
C THR A 74 6.02 3.04 -0.69
N ILE A 75 5.68 3.90 0.29
CA ILE A 75 5.34 5.31 0.04
C ILE A 75 6.49 6.03 -0.66
N LEU A 76 7.74 5.57 -0.48
CA LEU A 76 8.90 6.19 -1.10
C LEU A 76 8.76 6.30 -2.64
N VAL A 77 8.35 5.22 -3.31
CA VAL A 77 8.24 5.21 -4.78
C VAL A 77 7.08 6.09 -5.26
N ALA A 78 5.89 5.90 -4.69
CA ALA A 78 4.71 6.69 -5.03
C ALA A 78 4.88 8.19 -4.68
N GLY A 79 5.53 8.49 -3.55
CA GLY A 79 5.86 9.84 -3.11
C GLY A 79 6.89 10.51 -4.01
N LEU A 80 7.93 9.79 -4.44
CA LEU A 80 8.89 10.30 -5.43
C LEU A 80 8.21 10.57 -6.78
N LEU A 81 7.26 9.75 -7.20
CA LEU A 81 6.46 10.01 -8.40
C LEU A 81 5.65 11.30 -8.26
N CYS A 82 4.99 11.52 -7.12
CA CYS A 82 4.28 12.77 -6.84
C CYS A 82 5.22 13.98 -6.83
N ALA A 83 6.39 13.87 -6.18
CA ALA A 83 7.38 14.93 -6.16
C ALA A 83 7.90 15.27 -7.56
N ALA A 84 8.21 14.24 -8.37
CA ALA A 84 8.61 14.42 -9.77
C ALA A 84 7.49 15.06 -10.59
N ALA A 85 6.23 14.64 -10.39
CA ALA A 85 5.08 15.23 -11.07
C ALA A 85 4.95 16.75 -10.80
N LEU A 86 5.15 17.17 -9.55
CA LEU A 86 5.13 18.58 -9.17
C LEU A 86 6.29 19.36 -9.81
N LEU A 87 7.52 18.81 -9.76
CA LEU A 87 8.70 19.44 -10.37
C LEU A 87 8.57 19.58 -11.89
N LEU A 88 7.91 18.62 -12.53
CA LEU A 88 7.67 18.59 -13.97
C LEU A 88 6.37 19.30 -14.39
N ASN A 89 5.60 19.85 -13.44
CA ASN A 89 4.26 20.42 -13.66
C ASN A 89 3.33 19.47 -14.44
N SER A 90 3.41 18.17 -14.17
CA SER A 90 2.64 17.14 -14.85
C SER A 90 1.46 16.67 -13.99
N GLU A 91 0.27 17.16 -14.31
CA GLU A 91 -0.96 16.76 -13.63
C GLU A 91 -1.23 15.25 -13.78
N SER A 92 -1.00 14.68 -14.97
CA SER A 92 -1.20 13.25 -15.22
C SER A 92 -0.33 12.37 -14.31
N LEU A 93 0.95 12.72 -14.12
CA LEU A 93 1.83 11.99 -13.22
C LEU A 93 1.40 12.15 -11.76
N LEU A 94 0.91 13.33 -11.38
CA LEU A 94 0.42 13.59 -10.04
C LEU A 94 -0.82 12.73 -9.74
N LEU A 95 -1.78 12.68 -10.67
CA LEU A 95 -2.98 11.84 -10.57
C LEU A 95 -2.63 10.35 -10.44
N ILE A 96 -1.67 9.84 -11.21
CA ILE A 96 -1.18 8.45 -11.09
C ILE A 96 -0.53 8.23 -9.71
N GLY A 97 0.31 9.16 -9.26
CA GLY A 97 0.94 9.09 -7.94
C GLY A 97 -0.08 9.09 -6.79
N LEU A 98 -1.13 9.90 -6.89
CA LEU A 98 -2.23 9.93 -5.91
C LEU A 98 -3.01 8.62 -5.89
N ILE A 99 -3.32 8.01 -7.03
CA ILE A 99 -3.96 6.68 -7.08
C ILE A 99 -3.08 5.64 -6.39
N TRP A 100 -1.78 5.68 -6.64
CA TRP A 100 -0.83 4.75 -6.03
C TRP A 100 -0.73 4.94 -4.50
N LEU A 101 -0.66 6.19 -4.02
CA LEU A 101 -0.71 6.49 -2.59
C LEU A 101 -2.03 6.04 -1.96
N ALA A 102 -3.15 6.21 -2.66
CA ALA A 102 -4.45 5.72 -2.22
C ALA A 102 -4.43 4.20 -2.05
N HIS A 103 -3.92 3.43 -3.01
CA HIS A 103 -3.79 1.97 -2.88
C HIS A 103 -2.98 1.58 -1.64
N ILE A 104 -1.79 2.18 -1.45
CA ILE A 104 -0.93 1.90 -0.29
C ILE A 104 -1.65 2.22 1.03
N GLY A 105 -2.38 3.34 1.07
CA GLY A 105 -3.17 3.75 2.23
C GLY A 105 -4.31 2.77 2.54
N MET A 106 -5.05 2.36 1.51
CA MET A 106 -6.14 1.39 1.60
C MET A 106 -5.66 0.06 2.17
N ASP A 107 -4.58 -0.49 1.61
CA ASP A 107 -3.94 -1.72 2.07
C ASP A 107 -3.59 -1.65 3.56
N ARG A 108 -2.90 -0.58 3.96
CA ARG A 108 -2.53 -0.35 5.37
C ARG A 108 -3.74 -0.22 6.28
N ALA A 109 -4.81 0.45 5.84
CA ALA A 109 -6.03 0.58 6.61
C ALA A 109 -6.70 -0.77 6.90
N VAL A 110 -6.71 -1.68 5.91
CA VAL A 110 -7.32 -3.02 6.06
C VAL A 110 -6.38 -4.05 6.70
N GLY A 111 -5.11 -3.73 6.89
CA GLY A 111 -4.14 -4.55 7.62
C GLY A 111 -3.08 -5.22 6.74
N TYR A 112 -3.07 -4.96 5.43
CA TYR A 112 -1.94 -5.28 4.58
C TYR A 112 -0.77 -4.33 4.82
N GLY A 113 0.44 -4.81 4.60
CA GLY A 113 1.64 -3.99 4.75
C GLY A 113 2.84 -4.70 4.15
N PHE A 114 4.04 -4.22 4.45
CA PHE A 114 5.28 -4.87 4.02
C PHE A 114 5.29 -6.34 4.40
N LYS A 115 5.66 -7.16 3.42
CA LYS A 115 5.66 -8.61 3.46
C LYS A 115 7.02 -9.14 3.89
N TYR A 116 6.99 -10.25 4.63
CA TYR A 116 8.17 -11.05 4.93
C TYR A 116 8.45 -12.06 3.79
N PRO A 117 9.70 -12.54 3.63
CA PRO A 117 10.07 -13.53 2.61
C PRO A 117 9.63 -14.96 2.99
N THR A 118 8.42 -15.11 3.53
CA THR A 118 7.84 -16.38 4.02
C THR A 118 6.56 -16.72 3.27
N SER A 119 5.53 -15.88 3.40
CA SER A 119 4.21 -16.06 2.81
C SER A 119 3.64 -14.71 2.39
N PRO A 120 2.86 -14.62 1.30
CA PRO A 120 2.17 -13.38 0.93
C PRO A 120 1.17 -12.90 1.99
N LYS A 121 0.81 -13.74 2.95
CA LYS A 121 -0.06 -13.40 4.08
C LYS A 121 0.68 -12.84 5.29
N ASP A 122 2.00 -13.04 5.39
CA ASP A 122 2.79 -12.58 6.52
C ASP A 122 3.25 -11.14 6.31
N THR A 123 2.69 -10.22 7.09
CA THR A 123 3.01 -8.79 7.03
C THR A 123 3.46 -8.24 8.38
N HIS A 124 4.14 -7.09 8.37
CA HIS A 124 4.50 -6.38 9.61
C HIS A 124 3.28 -5.88 10.41
N LEU A 125 2.11 -5.76 9.79
CA LEU A 125 0.84 -5.43 10.46
C LEU A 125 0.09 -6.65 10.99
N GLY A 126 0.67 -7.84 10.85
CA GLY A 126 0.05 -9.11 11.21
C GLY A 126 -0.26 -9.95 9.99
N ARG A 127 -0.84 -11.13 10.26
CA ARG A 127 -1.23 -12.07 9.21
C ARG A 127 -2.65 -11.76 8.73
N VAL A 128 -2.85 -11.77 7.41
CA VAL A 128 -4.14 -11.50 6.73
C VAL A 128 -4.61 -12.73 5.95
#